data_AF-A0A257PEY4-F1
#
_entry.id   AF-A0A257PEY4-F1
#
_cell.length_a   1.000
_cell.length_b   1.000
_cell.length_c   1.000
_cell.angle_alpha   90.00
_cell.angle_beta   90.00
_cell.angle_gamma   90.00
#
_symmetry.space_group_name_H-M   'P 1'
#
loop_
_entity.id
_entity.type
_entity.pdbx_description
1 polymer ?
#
loop_
_entity_poly.entity_id
_entity_poly.type
_entity_poly.pdbx_seq_one_letter_code
_entity_poly.pdbx_strand_id
1 'polypeptide(L)'
;MQSPQTRSARILMAALLLTLAGVTAALSLALHQPWLGLTLSPRGDPFSPGILVTEADRSGPAAAVSPGSRLLSIGADDQRVTLDAADLIEEPDFFDTYAQVDAFFQRQTRIAALQARPLLLRWRDPAGQIVEQPVQPASGRPLSSLPFVFWFQLLCGSVALLVGAWVYALKPQGWSGRLLALSSVLFLPNTFSAAIYSTRELALPGHLFEVLSAINHLGGLGFGGALAALFLVYPARLAAPKFLW
;
A
#
# COMPACT_ATOMS: atom_id res chain seq x y z
N MET A 1 24.17 -32.62 17.61
CA MET A 1 22.83 -32.84 17.04
C MET A 1 21.85 -31.88 17.72
N GLN A 2 21.24 -30.96 16.99
CA GLN A 2 20.22 -30.05 17.55
C GLN A 2 18.87 -30.78 17.61
N SER A 3 18.14 -30.66 18.72
CA SER A 3 16.83 -31.32 18.85
C SER A 3 15.82 -30.72 17.86
N PRO A 4 14.89 -31.52 17.31
CA PRO A 4 13.90 -31.06 16.32
C PRO A 4 13.11 -29.83 16.78
N GLN A 5 12.77 -29.74 18.07
CA GLN A 5 12.07 -28.61 18.69
C GLN A 5 12.83 -27.29 18.54
N THR A 6 14.16 -27.30 18.68
CA THR A 6 14.98 -26.08 18.52
C THR A 6 15.01 -25.56 17.09
N ARG A 7 14.79 -26.43 16.08
CA ARG A 7 14.76 -26.03 14.67
C ARG A 7 13.44 -25.34 14.32
N SER A 8 12.31 -25.93 14.71
CA SER A 8 10.98 -25.36 14.46
C SER A 8 10.80 -24.01 15.16
N ALA A 9 11.27 -23.89 16.41
CA ALA A 9 11.23 -22.63 17.14
C ALA A 9 12.03 -21.52 16.44
N ARG A 10 13.23 -21.83 15.91
CA ARG A 10 14.05 -20.85 15.17
C ARG A 10 13.39 -20.39 13.87
N ILE A 11 12.73 -21.28 13.13
CA ILE A 11 12.02 -20.92 11.89
C ILE A 11 10.88 -19.95 12.19
N LEU A 12 10.06 -20.26 13.19
CA LEU A 12 8.95 -19.39 13.61
C LEU A 12 9.45 -18.06 14.16
N MET A 13 10.52 -18.06 14.96
CA MET A 13 11.14 -16.84 15.46
C MET A 13 11.67 -15.96 14.31
N ALA A 14 12.34 -16.55 13.32
CA ALA A 14 12.83 -15.83 12.15
C ALA A 14 11.68 -15.21 11.34
N ALA A 15 10.59 -15.97 11.15
CA ALA A 15 9.38 -15.47 10.49
C ALA A 15 8.74 -14.31 11.25
N LEU A 16 8.63 -14.42 12.58
CA LEU A 16 8.11 -13.35 13.43
C LEU A 16 8.99 -12.09 13.37
N LEU A 17 10.31 -12.23 13.46
CA LEU A 17 11.24 -11.11 13.35
C LEU A 17 11.16 -10.43 11.98
N LEU A 18 11.03 -11.20 10.90
CA LEU A 18 10.83 -10.67 9.56
C LEU A 18 9.52 -9.89 9.44
N THR A 19 8.43 -10.44 9.99
CA THR A 19 7.14 -9.74 10.06
C THR A 19 7.24 -8.43 10.81
N LEU A 20 7.84 -8.44 12.01
CA LEU A 20 8.00 -7.24 12.82
C LEU A 20 8.84 -6.19 12.11
N ALA A 21 9.97 -6.59 11.51
CA ALA A 21 10.81 -5.70 10.72
C ALA A 21 10.05 -5.06 9.55
N GLY A 22 9.26 -5.86 8.83
CA GLY A 22 8.42 -5.35 7.74
C GLY A 22 7.33 -4.40 8.22
N VAL A 23 6.65 -4.70 9.33
CA VAL A 23 5.62 -3.83 9.93
C VAL A 23 6.24 -2.52 10.38
N THR A 24 7.39 -2.57 11.04
CA THR A 24 8.14 -1.37 11.44
C THR A 24 8.56 -0.54 10.22
N ALA A 25 9.05 -1.16 9.15
CA ALA A 25 9.41 -0.47 7.93
C ALA A 25 8.19 0.20 7.26
N ALA A 26 7.08 -0.53 7.13
CA ALA A 26 5.85 -0.01 6.54
C ALA A 26 5.26 1.13 7.37
N LEU A 27 5.21 1.01 8.70
CA LEU A 27 4.79 2.08 9.59
C LEU A 27 5.72 3.29 9.51
N SER A 28 7.04 3.09 9.50
CA SER A 28 7.99 4.18 9.37
C SER A 28 7.78 4.94 8.06
N LEU A 29 7.68 4.23 6.93
CA LEU A 29 7.44 4.84 5.62
C LEU A 29 6.06 5.50 5.52
N ALA A 30 5.03 4.96 6.17
CA ALA A 30 3.69 5.52 6.17
C ALA A 30 3.57 6.76 7.06
N LEU A 31 4.19 6.75 8.24
CA LEU A 31 4.03 7.81 9.25
C LEU A 31 4.87 9.05 8.95
N HIS A 32 5.97 8.92 8.20
CA HIS A 32 6.83 10.06 7.80
C HIS A 32 6.42 10.69 6.45
N GLN A 33 5.20 10.45 5.99
CA GLN A 33 4.67 11.12 4.80
C GLN A 33 4.06 12.48 5.17
N PRO A 34 4.21 13.51 4.30
CA PRO A 34 3.50 14.76 4.47
C PRO A 34 1.99 14.54 4.59
N TRP A 35 1.37 15.24 5.53
CA TRP A 35 -0.03 15.04 5.88
C TRP A 35 -0.83 16.35 5.85
N LEU A 36 -1.95 16.36 5.14
CA LEU A 36 -2.92 17.47 5.12
C LEU A 36 -4.10 17.22 6.06
N GLY A 37 -4.40 15.95 6.35
CA GLY A 37 -5.57 15.56 7.15
C GLY A 37 -6.85 15.49 6.35
N LEU A 38 -6.76 15.14 5.07
CA LEU A 38 -7.89 14.96 4.17
C LEU A 38 -8.07 13.48 3.83
N THR A 39 -9.33 13.04 3.82
CA THR A 39 -9.70 11.78 3.16
C THR A 39 -10.25 12.13 1.79
N LEU A 40 -9.61 11.61 0.75
CA LEU A 40 -9.89 11.97 -0.64
C LEU A 40 -10.50 10.78 -1.40
N SER A 41 -11.44 11.06 -2.30
CA SER A 41 -12.03 10.03 -3.16
C SER A 41 -11.32 9.97 -4.51
N PRO A 42 -10.90 8.78 -4.97
CA PRO A 42 -10.32 8.59 -6.31
C PRO A 42 -11.38 8.63 -7.42
N ARG A 43 -12.67 8.81 -7.10
CA ARG A 43 -13.75 8.87 -8.09
C ARG A 43 -13.74 10.23 -8.80
N GLY A 44 -13.35 10.21 -10.06
CA GLY A 44 -13.49 11.36 -10.96
C GLY A 44 -14.95 11.69 -11.26
N ASP A 45 -15.25 12.97 -11.42
CA ASP A 45 -16.53 13.48 -11.89
C ASP A 45 -16.27 14.39 -13.10
N PRO A 46 -16.66 13.99 -14.33
CA PRO A 46 -16.45 14.79 -15.54
C PRO A 46 -17.11 16.19 -15.48
N PHE A 47 -18.14 16.35 -14.67
CA PHE A 47 -18.89 17.60 -14.55
C PHE A 47 -18.45 18.45 -13.35
N SER A 48 -17.72 17.87 -12.41
CA SER A 48 -17.22 18.54 -11.19
C SER A 48 -15.70 18.34 -11.05
N PRO A 49 -14.88 19.18 -11.70
CA PRO A 49 -13.43 19.03 -11.68
C PRO A 49 -12.87 19.17 -10.27
N GLY A 50 -11.79 18.42 -10.01
CA GLY A 50 -11.10 18.34 -8.72
C GLY A 50 -11.41 17.07 -7.93
N ILE A 51 -10.58 16.82 -6.93
CA ILE A 51 -10.68 15.64 -6.08
C ILE A 51 -11.73 15.88 -4.99
N LEU A 52 -12.66 14.94 -4.81
CA LEU A 52 -13.65 15.03 -3.73
C LEU A 52 -13.00 14.81 -2.36
N VAL A 53 -13.22 15.75 -1.46
CA VAL A 53 -12.88 15.62 -0.04
C VAL A 53 -14.06 14.98 0.67
N THR A 54 -13.89 13.75 1.16
CA THR A 54 -14.95 13.04 1.89
C THR A 54 -14.93 13.38 3.37
N GLU A 55 -13.74 13.58 3.93
CA GLU A 55 -13.55 13.93 5.35
C GLU A 55 -12.33 14.84 5.49
N ALA A 56 -12.33 15.65 6.55
CA ALA A 56 -11.19 16.44 6.97
C ALA A 56 -10.99 16.26 8.48
N ASP A 57 -9.77 15.93 8.89
CA ASP A 57 -9.38 15.80 10.29
C ASP A 57 -9.41 17.19 10.94
N ARG A 58 -10.12 17.32 12.06
CA ARG A 58 -10.28 18.59 12.78
C ARG A 58 -8.97 19.13 13.36
N SER A 59 -8.00 18.25 13.58
CA SER A 59 -6.64 18.57 14.04
C SER A 59 -5.62 18.61 12.90
N GLY A 60 -6.05 18.31 11.67
CA GLY A 60 -5.20 18.30 10.49
C GLY A 60 -4.90 19.71 9.97
N PRO A 61 -3.79 19.90 9.24
CA PRO A 61 -3.44 21.19 8.63
C PRO A 61 -4.51 21.79 7.72
N ALA A 62 -5.28 20.95 7.02
CA ALA A 62 -6.35 21.38 6.12
C ALA A 62 -7.75 21.33 6.76
N ALA A 63 -7.86 21.45 8.09
CA ALA A 63 -9.14 21.39 8.83
C ALA A 63 -10.19 22.43 8.39
N ALA A 64 -9.79 23.50 7.69
CA ALA A 64 -10.69 24.50 7.11
C ALA A 64 -11.48 23.97 5.89
N VAL A 65 -11.04 22.87 5.29
CA VAL A 65 -11.70 22.26 4.13
C VAL A 65 -12.90 21.44 4.60
N SER A 66 -14.10 21.87 4.23
CA SER A 66 -15.33 21.14 4.57
C SER A 66 -15.47 19.85 3.75
N PRO A 67 -15.99 18.75 4.34
CA PRO A 67 -16.45 17.59 3.59
C PRO A 67 -17.41 17.98 2.45
N GLY A 68 -17.28 17.32 1.30
CA GLY A 68 -18.00 17.66 0.06
C GLY A 68 -17.30 18.70 -0.82
N SER A 69 -16.21 19.31 -0.34
CA SER A 69 -15.39 20.22 -1.16
C SER A 69 -14.69 19.47 -2.29
N ARG A 70 -14.32 20.21 -3.35
CA ARG A 70 -13.49 19.73 -4.45
C ARG A 70 -12.11 20.38 -4.39
N LEU A 71 -11.09 19.60 -4.12
CA LEU A 71 -9.71 20.04 -4.14
C LEU A 71 -9.26 20.25 -5.59
N LEU A 72 -8.87 21.48 -5.93
CA LEU A 72 -8.61 21.89 -7.31
C LEU A 72 -7.12 21.94 -7.63
N SER A 73 -6.32 22.49 -6.72
CA SER A 73 -4.88 22.60 -6.93
C SER A 73 -4.14 22.79 -5.62
N ILE A 74 -2.87 22.40 -5.63
CA ILE A 74 -1.88 22.82 -4.65
C ILE A 74 -0.84 23.70 -5.33
N GLY A 75 -0.32 24.69 -4.62
CA GLY A 75 0.83 25.45 -5.07
C GLY A 75 1.83 25.66 -3.94
N ALA A 76 3.09 25.87 -4.29
CA ALA A 76 4.11 26.37 -3.38
C ALA A 76 5.01 27.28 -4.22
N ASP A 77 5.38 28.43 -3.65
CA ASP A 77 6.13 29.45 -4.37
C ASP A 77 5.41 29.82 -5.70
N ASP A 78 6.14 29.86 -6.82
CA ASP A 78 5.59 30.12 -8.17
C ASP A 78 5.09 28.85 -8.89
N GLN A 79 5.13 27.69 -8.23
CA GLN A 79 4.69 26.43 -8.82
C GLN A 79 3.28 26.07 -8.36
N ARG A 80 2.44 25.65 -9.32
CA ARG A 80 1.09 25.17 -9.05
C ARG A 80 0.81 23.90 -9.86
N VAL A 81 0.17 22.94 -9.21
CA VAL A 81 -0.30 21.70 -9.81
C VAL A 81 -1.81 21.62 -9.61
N THR A 82 -2.55 21.63 -10.73
CA THR A 82 -3.96 21.25 -10.74
C THR A 82 -4.06 19.78 -10.39
N LEU A 83 -4.93 19.43 -9.45
CA LEU A 83 -5.15 18.08 -8.98
C LEU A 83 -6.30 17.43 -9.73
N ASP A 84 -6.15 16.13 -10.00
CA ASP A 84 -7.15 15.32 -10.67
C ASP A 84 -7.31 13.98 -9.96
N ALA A 85 -8.46 13.33 -10.11
CA ALA A 85 -8.74 12.04 -9.50
C ALA A 85 -7.72 10.95 -9.90
N ALA A 86 -7.12 11.06 -11.10
CA ALA A 86 -6.04 10.20 -11.55
C ALA A 86 -4.79 10.24 -10.63
N ASP A 87 -4.58 11.33 -9.86
CA ASP A 87 -3.49 11.43 -8.89
C ASP A 87 -3.64 10.44 -7.72
N LEU A 88 -4.86 9.98 -7.48
CA LEU A 88 -5.21 9.03 -6.41
C LEU A 88 -5.35 7.59 -6.88
N ILE A 89 -5.00 7.29 -8.14
CA ILE A 89 -4.98 5.91 -8.63
C ILE A 89 -4.08 5.08 -7.71
N GLU A 90 -4.65 4.06 -7.07
CA GLU A 90 -3.95 3.28 -6.07
C GLU A 90 -2.80 2.50 -6.69
N GLU A 91 -3.03 1.87 -7.84
CA GLU A 91 -2.09 0.97 -8.52
C GLU A 91 -1.71 1.48 -9.93
N PRO A 92 -0.42 1.54 -10.29
CA PRO A 92 -0.02 2.01 -11.61
C PRO A 92 -0.48 1.09 -12.76
N ASP A 93 -0.84 -0.17 -12.46
CA ASP A 93 -1.35 -1.13 -13.44
C ASP A 93 -2.72 -0.76 -14.03
N PHE A 94 -3.39 0.26 -13.48
CA PHE A 94 -4.59 0.83 -14.10
C PHE A 94 -4.27 1.60 -15.39
N PHE A 95 -3.01 1.93 -15.67
CA PHE A 95 -2.59 2.58 -16.89
C PHE A 95 -2.28 1.57 -18.00
N ASP A 96 -2.68 1.90 -19.23
CA ASP A 96 -2.52 1.01 -20.39
C ASP A 96 -1.07 0.94 -20.90
N THR A 97 -0.25 1.95 -20.61
CA THR A 97 1.10 2.10 -21.17
C THR A 97 2.15 2.47 -20.13
N TYR A 98 3.37 2.00 -20.31
CA TYR A 98 4.51 2.39 -19.47
C TYR A 98 4.76 3.91 -19.47
N ALA A 99 4.52 4.59 -20.60
CA ALA A 99 4.66 6.05 -20.67
C ALA A 99 3.67 6.78 -19.73
N GLN A 100 2.45 6.26 -19.56
CA GLN A 100 1.48 6.81 -18.60
C GLN A 100 1.92 6.54 -17.16
N VAL A 101 2.48 5.36 -16.87
CA VAL A 101 3.06 5.02 -15.56
C VAL A 101 4.21 5.96 -15.21
N ASP A 102 5.14 6.20 -16.14
CA ASP A 102 6.26 7.12 -15.93
C ASP A 102 5.78 8.56 -15.69
N ALA A 103 4.82 9.02 -16.49
CA ALA A 103 4.20 10.33 -16.32
C ALA A 103 3.53 10.47 -14.95
N PHE A 104 2.87 9.40 -14.48
CA PHE A 104 2.26 9.34 -13.17
C PHE A 104 3.32 9.43 -12.06
N PHE A 105 4.43 8.67 -12.11
CA PHE A 105 5.50 8.79 -11.10
C PHE A 105 6.18 10.17 -11.09
N GLN A 106 6.38 10.79 -12.25
CA GLN A 106 6.89 12.16 -12.33
C GLN A 106 5.91 13.16 -11.70
N ARG A 107 4.61 12.96 -11.93
CA ARG A 107 3.55 13.78 -11.36
C ARG A 107 3.46 13.63 -9.85
N GLN A 108 3.53 12.40 -9.34
CA GLN A 108 3.60 12.10 -7.90
C GLN A 108 4.82 12.75 -7.25
N THR A 109 5.99 12.70 -7.89
CA THR A 109 7.21 13.40 -7.43
C THR A 109 7.00 14.91 -7.33
N ARG A 110 6.36 15.52 -8.32
CA ARG A 110 6.07 16.96 -8.31
C ARG A 110 5.14 17.35 -7.17
N ILE A 111 4.06 16.59 -6.96
CA ILE A 111 3.10 16.83 -5.88
C ILE A 111 3.79 16.65 -4.51
N ALA A 112 4.55 15.57 -4.32
CA ALA A 112 5.27 15.31 -3.09
C ALA A 112 6.31 16.40 -2.77
N ALA A 113 6.99 16.95 -3.78
CA ALA A 113 7.93 18.04 -3.61
C ALA A 113 7.26 19.35 -3.14
N LEU A 114 6.04 19.64 -3.62
CA LEU A 114 5.25 20.77 -3.14
C LEU A 114 4.81 20.54 -1.69
N GLN A 115 4.37 19.33 -1.34
CA GLN A 115 3.94 18.99 0.03
C GLN A 115 5.05 19.07 1.08
N ALA A 116 6.32 19.14 0.69
CA ALA A 116 7.45 19.35 1.59
C ALA A 116 7.61 20.82 2.05
N ARG A 117 6.75 21.73 1.59
CA ARG A 117 6.82 23.19 1.81
C ARG A 117 5.46 23.74 2.27
N PRO A 118 5.39 24.99 2.76
CA PRO A 118 4.11 25.68 2.92
C PRO A 118 3.35 25.69 1.58
N LEU A 119 2.11 25.21 1.58
CA LEU A 119 1.27 25.09 0.42
C LEU A 119 0.22 26.20 0.38
N LEU A 120 -0.14 26.65 -0.81
CA LEU A 120 -1.38 27.35 -1.09
C LEU A 120 -2.39 26.33 -1.62
N LEU A 121 -3.37 25.99 -0.79
CA LEU A 121 -4.41 25.02 -1.10
C LEU A 121 -5.59 25.75 -1.73
N ARG A 122 -6.05 25.29 -2.90
CA ARG A 122 -7.24 25.84 -3.57
C ARG A 122 -8.31 24.77 -3.72
N TRP A 123 -9.51 25.08 -3.24
CA TRP A 123 -10.66 24.18 -3.34
C TRP A 123 -11.93 24.94 -3.69
N ARG A 124 -12.94 24.20 -4.16
CA ARG A 124 -14.32 24.67 -4.27
C ARG A 124 -15.10 24.08 -3.09
N ASP A 125 -15.73 24.93 -2.29
CA ASP A 125 -16.57 24.47 -1.17
C ASP A 125 -17.92 23.89 -1.67
N PRO A 126 -18.73 23.28 -0.78
CA PRO A 126 -20.05 22.76 -1.15
C PRO A 126 -21.05 23.83 -1.62
N ALA A 127 -20.82 25.10 -1.29
CA ALA A 127 -21.62 26.23 -1.75
C ALA A 127 -21.20 26.73 -3.14
N GLY A 128 -20.13 26.17 -3.72
CA GLY A 128 -19.60 26.52 -5.03
C GLY A 128 -18.56 27.65 -5.02
N GLN A 129 -18.22 28.19 -3.84
CA GLN A 129 -17.21 29.24 -3.72
C GLN A 129 -15.81 28.65 -3.86
N ILE A 130 -14.95 29.38 -4.55
CA ILE A 130 -13.53 29.02 -4.64
C ILE A 130 -12.81 29.68 -3.48
N VAL A 131 -12.18 28.86 -2.64
CA VAL A 131 -11.38 29.29 -1.51
C VAL A 131 -9.92 28.93 -1.78
N GLU A 132 -9.02 29.81 -1.38
CA GLU A 132 -7.59 29.61 -1.47
C GLU A 132 -6.94 30.02 -0.15
N GLN A 133 -6.22 29.10 0.50
CA GLN A 133 -5.66 29.33 1.83
C GLN A 133 -4.27 28.72 1.97
N PRO A 134 -3.32 29.41 2.64
CA PRO A 134 -2.05 28.81 3.01
C PRO A 134 -2.26 27.72 4.07
N VAL A 135 -1.64 26.57 3.83
CA VAL A 135 -1.65 25.39 4.70
C VAL A 135 -0.21 24.90 4.85
N GLN A 136 0.19 24.51 6.05
CA GLN A 136 1.48 23.89 6.29
C GLN A 136 1.29 22.38 6.49
N PRO A 137 1.63 21.52 5.52
CA PRO A 137 1.58 20.07 5.72
C PRO A 137 2.38 19.66 6.95
N ALA A 138 1.84 18.74 7.73
CA ALA A 138 2.58 18.14 8.83
C ALA A 138 3.66 17.21 8.26
N SER A 139 4.82 17.14 8.91
CA SER A 139 5.95 16.30 8.48
C SER A 139 5.70 14.80 8.65
N GLY A 140 4.61 14.43 9.31
CA GLY A 140 4.16 13.05 9.47
C GLY A 140 2.66 12.98 9.73
N ARG A 141 2.07 11.82 9.43
CA ARG A 141 0.65 11.55 9.68
C ARG A 141 0.45 10.78 11.00
N PRO A 142 -0.63 11.03 11.75
CA PRO A 142 -0.90 10.31 12.99
C PRO A 142 -1.28 8.86 12.71
N LEU A 143 -1.01 7.95 13.66
CA LEU A 143 -1.31 6.52 13.52
C LEU A 143 -2.81 6.25 13.26
N SER A 144 -3.68 7.08 13.84
CA SER A 144 -5.14 7.00 13.68
C SER A 144 -5.62 7.38 12.27
N SER A 145 -4.80 8.06 11.46
CA SER A 145 -5.14 8.41 10.08
C SER A 145 -4.94 7.25 9.10
N LEU A 146 -4.27 6.17 9.51
CA LEU A 146 -4.04 5.02 8.65
C LEU A 146 -5.35 4.28 8.40
N PRO A 147 -5.78 4.11 7.14
CA PRO A 147 -7.06 3.51 6.82
C PRO A 147 -7.06 2.01 7.15
N PHE A 148 -8.24 1.43 7.31
CA PHE A 148 -8.41 0.00 7.60
C PHE A 148 -7.63 -0.91 6.62
N VAL A 149 -7.64 -0.58 5.32
CA VAL A 149 -6.97 -1.37 4.28
C VAL A 149 -5.45 -1.50 4.51
N PHE A 150 -4.79 -0.47 5.07
CA PHE A 150 -3.37 -0.52 5.44
C PHE A 150 -3.12 -1.67 6.43
N TRP A 151 -3.90 -1.69 7.52
CA TRP A 151 -3.78 -2.68 8.58
C TRP A 151 -4.16 -4.08 8.10
N PHE A 152 -5.20 -4.16 7.28
CA PHE A 152 -5.66 -5.41 6.71
C PHE A 152 -4.56 -6.06 5.85
N GLN A 153 -3.89 -5.30 4.99
CA GLN A 153 -2.81 -5.81 4.15
C GLN A 153 -1.57 -6.24 4.97
N LEU A 154 -1.21 -5.49 6.02
CA LEU A 154 -0.15 -5.91 6.95
C LEU A 154 -0.52 -7.20 7.67
N LEU A 155 -1.77 -7.33 8.13
CA LEU A 155 -2.24 -8.54 8.79
C LEU A 155 -2.21 -9.75 7.84
N CYS A 156 -2.70 -9.61 6.61
CA CYS A 156 -2.70 -10.66 5.61
C CYS A 156 -1.29 -11.21 5.32
N GLY A 157 -0.33 -10.32 5.06
CA GLY A 157 1.06 -10.73 4.81
C GLY A 157 1.70 -11.40 6.03
N SER A 158 1.46 -10.83 7.23
CA SER A 158 1.97 -11.35 8.49
C SER A 158 1.46 -12.77 8.79
N VAL A 159 0.16 -12.98 8.67
CA VAL A 159 -0.48 -14.29 8.91
C VAL A 159 -0.01 -15.31 7.88
N ALA A 160 0.03 -14.93 6.60
CA ALA A 160 0.51 -15.81 5.54
C ALA A 160 1.94 -16.30 5.82
N LEU A 161 2.85 -15.40 6.19
CA LEU A 161 4.24 -15.75 6.51
C LEU A 161 4.32 -16.69 7.71
N LEU A 162 3.62 -16.39 8.81
CA LEU A 162 3.63 -17.21 10.02
C LEU A 162 3.07 -18.61 9.76
N VAL A 163 1.97 -18.72 9.00
CA VAL A 163 1.38 -20.02 8.61
C VAL A 163 2.32 -20.80 7.70
N GLY A 164 2.91 -20.16 6.68
CA GLY A 164 3.86 -20.80 5.78
C GLY A 164 5.10 -21.32 6.53
N ALA A 165 5.65 -20.50 7.42
CA ALA A 165 6.78 -20.86 8.27
C ALA A 165 6.44 -22.02 9.21
N TRP A 166 5.23 -22.03 9.79
CA TRP A 166 4.75 -23.12 10.64
C TRP A 166 4.65 -24.44 9.87
N VAL A 167 4.01 -24.44 8.69
CA VAL A 167 3.87 -25.66 7.88
C VAL A 167 5.25 -26.17 7.44
N TYR A 168 6.15 -25.28 7.04
CA TYR A 168 7.52 -25.66 6.70
C TYR A 168 8.31 -26.20 7.90
N ALA A 169 8.11 -25.66 9.09
CA ALA A 169 8.73 -26.17 10.31
C ALA A 169 8.27 -27.59 10.67
N LEU A 170 7.04 -27.99 10.29
CA LEU A 170 6.51 -29.34 10.48
C LEU A 170 6.93 -30.32 9.38
N LYS A 171 7.02 -29.85 8.12
CA LYS A 171 7.31 -30.69 6.95
C LYS A 171 8.41 -30.11 6.05
N PRO A 172 9.65 -29.91 6.54
CA PRO A 172 10.71 -29.22 5.79
C PRO A 172 11.26 -30.02 4.59
N GLN A 173 11.02 -31.32 4.55
CA GLN A 173 11.46 -32.20 3.46
C GLN A 173 10.43 -32.33 2.33
N GLY A 174 9.16 -31.99 2.58
CA GLY A 174 8.10 -32.08 1.58
C GLY A 174 8.07 -30.86 0.67
N TRP A 175 7.93 -31.09 -0.63
CA TRP A 175 7.77 -30.01 -1.62
C TRP A 175 6.56 -29.13 -1.35
N SER A 176 5.44 -29.70 -0.88
CA SER A 176 4.25 -28.91 -0.52
C SER A 176 4.52 -27.91 0.60
N GLY A 177 5.23 -28.31 1.66
CA GLY A 177 5.60 -27.40 2.75
C GLY A 177 6.59 -26.32 2.31
N ARG A 178 7.53 -26.65 1.42
CA ARG A 178 8.49 -25.69 0.84
C ARG A 178 7.81 -24.65 -0.05
N LEU A 179 6.93 -25.09 -0.95
CA LEU A 179 6.23 -24.22 -1.88
C LEU A 179 5.22 -23.32 -1.17
N LEU A 180 4.55 -23.82 -0.13
CA LEU A 180 3.71 -22.98 0.73
C LEU A 180 4.53 -21.94 1.50
N ALA A 181 5.68 -22.30 2.07
CA ALA A 181 6.54 -21.30 2.71
C ALA A 181 7.08 -20.28 1.71
N LEU A 182 7.46 -20.71 0.51
CA LEU A 182 7.92 -19.81 -0.54
C LEU A 182 6.82 -18.83 -0.97
N SER A 183 5.59 -19.32 -1.18
CA SER A 183 4.46 -18.45 -1.54
C SER A 183 4.20 -17.44 -0.43
N SER A 184 4.17 -17.87 0.83
CA SER A 184 4.01 -17.00 1.99
C SER A 184 5.11 -15.94 2.15
N VAL A 185 6.38 -16.29 1.89
CA VAL A 185 7.51 -15.35 1.91
C VAL A 185 7.38 -14.31 0.80
N LEU A 186 6.93 -14.70 -0.40
CA LEU A 186 6.74 -13.79 -1.53
C LEU A 186 5.48 -12.93 -1.40
N PHE A 187 4.48 -13.39 -0.66
CA PHE A 187 3.27 -12.63 -0.38
C PHE A 187 3.49 -11.47 0.59
N LEU A 188 4.46 -11.59 1.52
CA LEU A 188 4.77 -10.53 2.47
C LEU A 188 5.20 -9.19 1.79
N PRO A 189 6.22 -9.15 0.92
CA PRO A 189 6.60 -7.92 0.23
C PRO A 189 5.48 -7.39 -0.67
N ASN A 190 4.65 -8.27 -1.25
CA ASN A 190 3.45 -7.88 -2.00
C ASN A 190 2.52 -7.03 -1.14
N THR A 191 1.98 -7.59 -0.06
CA THR A 191 0.98 -6.85 0.72
C THR A 191 1.55 -5.65 1.48
N PHE A 192 2.82 -5.70 1.91
CA PHE A 192 3.41 -4.61 2.70
C PHE A 192 3.74 -3.40 1.82
N SER A 193 4.20 -3.62 0.59
CA SER A 193 4.45 -2.52 -0.35
C SER A 193 3.15 -1.89 -0.81
N ALA A 194 2.13 -2.69 -1.15
CA ALA A 194 0.78 -2.23 -1.46
C ALA A 194 0.20 -1.34 -0.35
N ALA A 195 0.31 -1.77 0.91
CA ALA A 195 -0.15 -0.98 2.06
C ALA A 195 0.43 0.42 2.09
N ILE A 196 1.70 0.59 1.75
CA ILE A 196 2.35 1.90 1.82
C ILE A 196 1.85 2.83 0.69
N TYR A 197 1.87 2.37 -0.56
CA TYR A 197 1.58 3.26 -1.69
C TYR A 197 0.07 3.42 -1.95
N SER A 198 -0.76 2.41 -1.69
CA SER A 198 -2.21 2.49 -1.98
C SER A 198 -2.95 3.33 -0.94
N THR A 199 -2.35 3.53 0.23
CA THR A 199 -2.94 4.30 1.34
C THR A 199 -2.31 5.67 1.54
N ARG A 200 -1.50 6.13 0.58
CA ARG A 200 -0.99 7.50 0.55
C ARG A 200 -2.17 8.49 0.49
N GLU A 201 -2.02 9.63 1.13
CA GLU A 201 -3.10 10.64 1.17
C GLU A 201 -3.26 11.34 -0.19
N LEU A 202 -2.20 11.96 -0.69
CA LEU A 202 -2.23 12.72 -1.94
C LEU A 202 -1.10 12.29 -2.89
N ALA A 203 0.13 12.21 -2.39
CA ALA A 203 1.25 11.73 -3.18
C ALA A 203 2.33 11.04 -2.36
N LEU A 204 3.15 10.26 -3.07
CA LEU A 204 4.37 9.65 -2.59
C LEU A 204 5.51 10.04 -3.56
N PRO A 205 6.77 10.20 -3.12
CA PRO A 205 7.87 10.42 -4.05
C PRO A 205 7.88 9.34 -5.14
N GLY A 206 7.95 9.73 -6.41
CA GLY A 206 7.70 8.83 -7.54
C GLY A 206 8.61 7.62 -7.56
N HIS A 207 9.91 7.81 -7.31
CA HIS A 207 10.86 6.70 -7.21
C HIS A 207 10.53 5.72 -6.07
N LEU A 208 10.07 6.23 -4.92
CA LEU A 208 9.64 5.36 -3.82
C LEU A 208 8.39 4.57 -4.23
N PHE A 209 7.44 5.21 -4.90
CA PHE A 209 6.25 4.54 -5.42
C PHE A 209 6.64 3.46 -6.44
N GLU A 210 7.47 3.78 -7.42
CA GLU A 210 7.97 2.84 -8.42
C GLU A 210 8.62 1.61 -7.78
N VAL A 211 9.54 1.81 -6.83
CA VAL A 211 10.21 0.70 -6.11
C VAL A 211 9.20 -0.15 -5.35
N LEU A 212 8.25 0.46 -4.64
CA LEU A 212 7.22 -0.28 -3.89
C LEU A 212 6.29 -1.05 -4.85
N SER A 213 5.89 -0.46 -5.97
CA SER A 213 5.11 -1.15 -7.00
C SER A 213 5.90 -2.32 -7.60
N ALA A 214 7.18 -2.16 -7.93
CA ALA A 214 8.01 -3.25 -8.42
C ALA A 214 8.14 -4.40 -7.40
N ILE A 215 8.32 -4.07 -6.10
CA ILE A 215 8.31 -5.05 -5.00
C ILE A 215 6.96 -5.76 -4.91
N ASN A 216 5.85 -5.01 -5.09
CA ASN A 216 4.52 -5.57 -5.13
C ASN A 216 4.37 -6.60 -6.24
N HIS A 217 4.67 -6.23 -7.48
CA HIS A 217 4.57 -7.14 -8.63
C HIS A 217 5.47 -8.37 -8.50
N LEU A 218 6.71 -8.18 -8.05
CA LEU A 218 7.62 -9.30 -7.80
C LEU A 218 7.03 -10.27 -6.77
N GLY A 219 6.49 -9.74 -5.68
CA GLY A 219 5.84 -10.53 -4.65
C GLY A 219 4.57 -11.23 -5.14
N GLY A 220 3.72 -10.52 -5.87
CA GLY A 220 2.46 -11.04 -6.41
C GLY A 220 2.66 -12.15 -7.45
N LEU A 221 3.53 -11.92 -8.43
CA LEU A 221 3.90 -12.92 -9.43
C LEU A 221 4.59 -14.12 -8.80
N GLY A 222 5.52 -13.87 -7.86
CA GLY A 222 6.24 -14.91 -7.14
C GLY A 222 5.31 -15.77 -6.27
N PHE A 223 4.41 -15.13 -5.54
CA PHE A 223 3.35 -15.79 -4.76
C PHE A 223 2.46 -16.66 -5.65
N GLY A 224 1.96 -16.11 -6.75
CA GLY A 224 1.11 -16.82 -7.71
C GLY A 224 1.82 -18.03 -8.34
N GLY A 225 3.08 -17.84 -8.76
CA GLY A 225 3.90 -18.92 -9.32
C GLY A 225 4.18 -20.04 -8.31
N ALA A 226 4.51 -19.69 -7.07
CA ALA A 226 4.73 -20.66 -6.00
C ALA A 226 3.44 -21.42 -5.63
N LEU A 227 2.28 -20.75 -5.65
CA LEU A 227 0.98 -21.37 -5.41
C LEU A 227 0.57 -22.30 -6.57
N ALA A 228 0.81 -21.90 -7.82
CA ALA A 228 0.60 -22.77 -8.99
C ALA A 228 1.48 -24.02 -8.91
N ALA A 229 2.77 -23.85 -8.57
CA ALA A 229 3.68 -24.97 -8.35
C ALA A 229 3.22 -25.88 -7.19
N LEU A 230 2.68 -25.30 -6.10
CA LEU A 230 2.10 -26.07 -5.01
C LEU A 230 0.95 -26.95 -5.51
N PHE A 231 0.05 -26.41 -6.34
CA PHE A 231 -1.06 -27.17 -6.91
C PHE A 231 -0.64 -28.24 -7.93
N LEU A 232 0.52 -28.06 -8.59
CA LEU A 232 1.09 -29.10 -9.46
C LEU A 232 1.67 -30.28 -8.68
N VAL A 233 2.16 -30.04 -7.46
CA VAL A 233 2.73 -31.09 -6.59
C VAL A 233 1.67 -31.67 -5.63
N TYR A 234 0.56 -30.97 -5.42
CA TYR A 234 -0.49 -31.32 -4.47
C TYR A 234 -1.88 -30.93 -5.03
N PRO A 235 -2.89 -31.82 -5.09
CA PRO A 235 -3.10 -32.92 -4.15
C PRO A 235 -2.50 -34.24 -4.61
N ALA A 236 -1.75 -34.89 -3.71
CA ALA A 236 -1.51 -36.32 -3.83
C ALA A 236 -2.84 -37.06 -3.66
N ARG A 237 -3.20 -37.96 -4.58
CA ARG A 237 -4.41 -38.78 -4.47
C ARG A 237 -4.40 -39.56 -3.14
N LEU A 238 -5.33 -39.26 -2.23
CA LEU A 238 -5.44 -39.92 -0.92
C LEU A 238 -5.96 -41.37 -1.04
N ALA A 239 -6.77 -41.63 -2.05
CA ALA A 239 -7.25 -42.96 -2.39
C ALA A 239 -7.30 -43.11 -3.92
N ALA A 240 -7.05 -44.32 -4.41
CA ALA A 240 -7.27 -44.64 -5.81
C ALA A 240 -8.78 -44.47 -6.15
N PRO A 241 -9.14 -44.08 -7.39
CA PRO A 241 -10.54 -43.86 -7.78
C PRO A 241 -11.48 -45.04 -7.48
N LYS A 242 -10.93 -46.26 -7.45
CA LYS A 242 -11.63 -47.50 -7.09
C LYS A 242 -12.12 -47.58 -5.63
N PHE A 243 -11.76 -46.62 -4.78
CA PHE A 243 -12.20 -46.54 -3.37
C PHE A 243 -13.20 -45.39 -3.14
N LEU A 244 -13.63 -44.69 -4.20
CA LEU A 244 -14.61 -43.59 -4.13
C LEU A 244 -16.05 -44.06 -4.35
N TRP A 245 -16.23 -45.35 -4.68
CA TRP A 245 -17.48 -46.06 -4.93
C TRP A 245 -17.32 -47.49 -4.41
#